data_AF-A0A973LWE9-F1
#
_entry.id   AF-A0A973LWE9-F1
#
_cell.length_a   1.000
_cell.length_b   1.000
_cell.length_c   1.000
_cell.angle_alpha   90.00
_cell.angle_beta   90.00
_cell.angle_gamma   90.00
#
_symmetry.space_group_name_H-M   'P 1'
#
loop_
_entity.id
_entity.type
_entity.pdbx_description
1 polymer ?
#
loop_
_entity_poly.entity_id
_entity_poly.type
_entity_poly.pdbx_seq_one_letter_code
_entity_poly.pdbx_strand_id
1 'polypeptide(L)'
;MTLTPHLLPKEVFLELAAGGGGRDAVDRLWAAQDSKRLLLLRGIRDLAGVRHAYELLADIQDTAPEVVRAVLRYPTVGSWGLRTLHALGGRTPPAAWASPAVMASLAAVAAIRAGREETIEVP
;
A
#
# COMPACT_ATOMS: atom_id res chain seq x y z
N MET A 1 13.82 7.33 11.91
CA MET A 1 12.76 7.96 11.09
C MET A 1 11.54 8.14 11.95
N THR A 2 11.09 9.38 12.14
CA THR A 2 9.90 9.68 12.94
C THR A 2 8.69 9.70 12.00
N LEU A 3 7.71 8.82 12.24
CA LEU A 3 6.47 8.79 11.46
C LEU A 3 5.45 9.75 12.10
N THR A 4 4.86 10.63 11.29
CA THR A 4 3.77 11.50 11.76
C THR A 4 2.46 10.71 11.75
N PRO A 5 1.72 10.65 12.87
CA PRO A 5 0.43 9.98 12.92
C PRO A 5 -0.62 10.74 12.10
N HIS A 6 -1.54 9.99 11.50
CA HIS A 6 -2.77 10.57 10.95
C HIS A 6 -3.71 10.93 12.09
N LEU A 7 -4.13 12.19 12.18
CA LEU A 7 -5.03 12.68 13.22
C LEU A 7 -6.39 13.05 12.60
N LEU A 8 -7.47 12.70 13.29
CA LEU A 8 -8.81 13.15 12.96
C LEU A 8 -9.18 14.32 13.88
N PRO A 9 -9.59 15.49 13.35
CA PRO A 9 -10.16 16.56 14.15
C PRO A 9 -11.36 16.06 14.95
N LYS A 10 -11.55 16.61 16.15
CA LYS A 10 -12.62 16.18 17.06
C LYS A 10 -13.99 16.32 16.41
N GLU A 11 -14.21 17.39 15.67
CA GLU A 11 -15.47 17.73 15.01
C GLU A 11 -15.81 16.67 13.95
N VAL A 12 -14.84 16.33 13.09
CA VAL A 12 -14.95 15.28 12.07
C VAL A 12 -15.21 13.92 12.72
N PHE A 13 -14.54 13.62 13.83
CA PHE A 13 -14.75 12.37 14.56
C PHE A 13 -16.17 12.27 15.14
N LEU A 14 -16.67 13.35 15.75
CA LEU A 14 -18.02 13.38 16.30
C LEU A 14 -19.10 13.25 15.22
N GLU A 15 -18.89 13.85 14.05
CA GLU A 15 -19.80 13.67 12.90
C GLU A 15 -19.84 12.21 12.42
N LEU A 16 -18.67 11.56 12.27
CA LEU A 16 -18.61 10.14 11.93
C LEU A 16 -19.31 9.26 12.97
N ALA A 17 -19.12 9.55 14.26
CA ALA A 17 -19.73 8.82 15.36
C ALA A 17 -21.26 8.97 15.40
N ALA A 18 -21.78 10.11 14.94
CA ALA A 18 -23.21 10.34 14.79
C ALA A 18 -23.83 9.65 13.55
N GLY A 19 -23.03 8.87 12.79
CA GLY A 19 -23.45 8.24 11.53
C GLY A 19 -23.38 9.17 10.32
N GLY A 20 -22.85 10.37 10.50
CA GLY A 20 -22.52 11.28 9.41
C GLY A 20 -21.21 10.91 8.73
N GLY A 21 -20.67 11.87 7.98
CA GLY A 21 -19.46 11.69 7.19
C GLY A 21 -19.55 12.51 5.91
N GLY A 22 -18.64 13.45 5.77
CA GLY A 22 -18.52 14.27 4.56
C GLY A 22 -17.27 13.92 3.75
N ARG A 23 -17.11 14.62 2.63
CA ARG A 23 -15.89 14.59 1.81
C ARG A 23 -14.62 14.75 2.65
N ASP A 24 -14.63 15.70 3.59
CA ASP A 24 -13.51 16.00 4.47
C ASP A 24 -13.06 14.81 5.33
N ALA A 25 -14.03 14.04 5.86
CA ALA A 25 -13.79 12.82 6.62
C ALA A 25 -13.22 11.71 5.73
N VAL A 26 -13.83 11.52 4.55
CA VAL A 26 -13.41 10.51 3.57
C VAL A 26 -11.99 10.77 3.09
N ASP A 27 -11.64 12.01 2.79
CA ASP A 27 -10.31 12.41 2.31
C ASP A 27 -9.23 12.12 3.37
N ARG A 28 -9.50 12.37 4.66
CA ARG A 28 -8.60 12.02 5.77
C ARG A 28 -8.42 10.52 5.94
N LEU A 29 -9.52 9.76 5.91
CA LEU A 29 -9.46 8.31 6.03
C LEU A 29 -8.68 7.71 4.84
N TRP A 30 -8.88 8.22 3.63
CA TRP A 30 -8.11 7.81 2.45
C TRP A 30 -6.62 8.13 2.57
N ALA A 31 -6.25 9.30 3.10
CA ALA A 31 -4.85 9.65 3.34
C ALA A 31 -4.19 8.66 4.32
N ALA A 32 -4.88 8.29 5.40
CA ALA A 32 -4.41 7.28 6.34
C ALA A 32 -4.27 5.90 5.69
N GLN A 33 -5.22 5.54 4.84
CA GLN A 33 -5.20 4.31 4.04
C GLN A 33 -4.02 4.26 3.06
N ASP A 34 -3.68 5.37 2.40
CA ASP A 34 -2.54 5.48 1.50
C ASP A 34 -1.22 5.28 2.28
N SER A 35 -1.02 5.98 3.41
CA SER A 35 0.19 5.79 4.24
C SER A 35 0.30 4.38 4.81
N LYS A 36 -0.81 3.79 5.26
CA LYS A 36 -0.83 2.40 5.74
C LYS A 36 -0.30 1.43 4.68
N ARG A 37 -0.71 1.59 3.42
CA ARG A 37 -0.25 0.72 2.32
C ARG A 37 1.25 0.83 2.12
N LEU A 38 1.79 2.06 2.07
CA LEU A 38 3.23 2.26 1.95
C LEU A 38 4.01 1.59 3.08
N LEU A 39 3.52 1.67 4.32
CA LEU A 39 4.14 1.00 5.47
C LEU A 39 4.06 -0.54 5.37
N LEU A 40 2.96 -1.09 4.86
CA LEU A 40 2.85 -2.53 4.61
C LEU A 40 3.85 -3.01 3.57
N LEU A 41 3.98 -2.30 2.44
CA LEU A 41 4.96 -2.63 1.40
C LEU A 41 6.38 -2.57 1.94
N ARG A 42 6.71 -1.53 2.71
CA ARG A 42 8.01 -1.42 3.38
C ARG A 42 8.27 -2.60 4.31
N GLY A 43 7.29 -2.96 5.15
CA GLY A 43 7.43 -4.10 6.07
C GLY A 43 7.67 -5.43 5.34
N ILE A 44 7.00 -5.64 4.21
CA ILE A 44 7.22 -6.82 3.36
C ILE A 44 8.64 -6.79 2.79
N ARG A 45 9.10 -5.64 2.28
CA ARG A 45 10.47 -5.47 1.78
C ARG A 45 11.53 -5.71 2.85
N ASP A 46 11.26 -5.33 4.10
CA ASP A 46 12.19 -5.53 5.20
C ASP A 46 12.26 -7.01 5.65
N LEU A 47 11.23 -7.83 5.38
CA LEU A 47 11.15 -9.23 5.78
C LEU A 47 11.30 -10.25 4.63
N ALA A 48 11.28 -9.82 3.37
CA ALA A 48 11.31 -10.68 2.19
C ALA A 48 12.25 -10.17 1.10
N GLY A 49 12.69 -11.07 0.22
CA GLY A 49 13.57 -10.77 -0.93
C GLY A 49 12.85 -10.07 -2.09
N VAL A 50 12.20 -8.93 -1.86
CA VAL A 50 11.40 -8.18 -2.87
C VAL A 50 11.97 -6.79 -3.15
N ARG A 51 13.27 -6.59 -2.87
CA ARG A 51 13.94 -5.29 -2.95
C ARG A 51 13.79 -4.61 -4.31
N HIS A 52 14.02 -5.34 -5.41
CA HIS A 52 13.96 -4.79 -6.76
C HIS A 52 12.55 -4.27 -7.12
N ALA A 53 11.51 -5.06 -6.87
CA ALA A 53 10.13 -4.64 -7.11
C ALA A 53 9.73 -3.43 -6.23
N TYR A 54 10.21 -3.38 -4.99
CA TYR A 54 9.99 -2.25 -4.09
C TYR A 54 10.68 -0.97 -4.60
N GLU A 55 11.94 -1.08 -5.01
CA GLU A 55 12.72 0.04 -5.55
C GLU A 55 12.10 0.57 -6.84
N LEU A 56 11.66 -0.31 -7.76
CA LEU A 56 10.95 0.11 -8.96
C LEU A 56 9.64 0.86 -8.64
N LEU A 57 8.86 0.39 -7.66
CA LEU A 57 7.66 1.10 -7.20
C LEU A 57 7.99 2.46 -6.59
N ALA A 58 9.09 2.56 -5.82
CA ALA A 58 9.54 3.82 -5.24
C ALA A 58 9.97 4.81 -6.33
N ASP A 59 10.76 4.36 -7.31
CA ASP A 59 11.18 5.18 -8.45
C ASP A 59 9.98 5.70 -9.25
N ILE A 60 8.99 4.84 -9.52
CA ILE A 60 7.76 5.26 -10.21
C ILE A 60 6.96 6.22 -9.32
N GLN A 61 6.93 6.03 -8.00
CA GLN A 61 6.24 6.93 -7.10
C GLN A 61 6.85 8.34 -7.11
N ASP A 62 8.17 8.44 -7.22
CA ASP A 62 8.88 9.72 -7.26
C ASP A 62 8.59 10.50 -8.55
N THR A 63 8.37 9.81 -9.68
CA THR A 63 8.09 10.45 -10.98
C THR A 63 6.61 10.55 -11.33
N ALA A 64 5.78 9.63 -10.84
CA ALA A 64 4.36 9.46 -11.17
C ALA A 64 3.55 8.99 -9.94
N PRO A 65 3.45 9.83 -8.90
CA PRO A 65 2.86 9.43 -7.61
C PRO A 65 1.39 9.01 -7.71
N GLU A 66 0.62 9.61 -8.63
CA GLU A 66 -0.78 9.25 -8.89
C GLU A 66 -0.94 7.84 -9.45
N VAL A 67 0.02 7.35 -10.25
CA VAL A 67 0.01 5.98 -10.79
C VAL A 67 0.15 4.97 -9.65
N VAL A 68 1.18 5.13 -8.82
CA VAL A 68 1.41 4.23 -7.68
C VAL A 68 0.24 4.30 -6.71
N ARG A 69 -0.26 5.51 -6.41
CA ARG A 69 -1.44 5.68 -5.56
C ARG A 69 -2.64 4.92 -6.13
N ALA A 70 -2.93 5.03 -7.42
CA ALA A 70 -4.04 4.30 -8.04
C ALA A 70 -3.89 2.77 -7.94
N VAL A 71 -2.68 2.24 -8.08
CA VAL A 71 -2.39 0.81 -7.89
C VAL A 71 -2.63 0.40 -6.44
N LEU A 72 -2.03 1.12 -5.49
CA LEU A 72 -2.11 0.78 -4.07
C LEU A 72 -3.53 0.93 -3.51
N ARG A 73 -4.34 1.85 -4.06
CA ARG A 73 -5.73 2.05 -3.63
C ARG A 73 -6.65 0.89 -3.96
N TYR A 74 -6.23 -0.04 -4.82
CA TYR A 74 -7.04 -1.21 -5.12
C TYR A 74 -7.33 -2.02 -3.84
N PRO A 75 -8.61 -2.37 -3.53
CA PRO A 75 -8.99 -2.90 -2.21
C PRO A 75 -8.21 -4.14 -1.77
N THR A 76 -7.86 -5.02 -2.72
CA THR A 76 -7.14 -6.26 -2.42
C THR A 76 -5.68 -6.04 -2.06
N VAL A 77 -5.05 -4.92 -2.43
CA VAL A 77 -3.65 -4.63 -2.10
C VAL A 77 -3.46 -4.44 -0.60
N GLY A 78 -4.40 -3.77 0.06
CA GLY A 78 -4.35 -3.58 1.51
C GLY A 78 -4.50 -4.90 2.28
N SER A 79 -5.41 -5.77 1.84
CA SER A 79 -5.65 -7.06 2.48
C SER A 79 -4.51 -8.05 2.21
N TRP A 80 -3.97 -8.08 0.99
CA TRP A 80 -2.76 -8.79 0.64
C TRP A 80 -1.57 -8.34 1.48
N GLY A 81 -1.31 -7.03 1.54
CA GLY A 81 -0.14 -6.50 2.24
C GLY A 81 -0.14 -6.87 3.73
N LEU A 82 -1.31 -6.72 4.38
CA LEU A 82 -1.46 -7.08 5.80
C LEU A 82 -1.28 -8.59 6.04
N ARG A 83 -1.92 -9.44 5.22
CA ARG A 83 -1.84 -10.90 5.42
C ARG A 83 -0.46 -11.44 5.09
N THR A 84 0.20 -10.91 4.06
CA THR A 84 1.58 -11.25 3.71
C THR A 84 2.53 -10.88 4.85
N LEU A 85 2.41 -9.68 5.42
CA LEU A 85 3.24 -9.25 6.54
C LEU A 85 3.01 -10.11 7.80
N HIS A 86 1.76 -10.47 8.09
CA HIS A 86 1.45 -11.39 9.20
C HIS A 86 2.05 -12.79 8.99
N ALA A 87 2.00 -13.33 7.77
CA ALA A 87 2.59 -14.61 7.45
C ALA A 87 4.12 -14.59 7.56
N LEU A 88 4.78 -13.56 6.99
CA LEU A 88 6.22 -13.34 7.11
C LEU A 88 6.68 -13.19 8.56
N GLY A 89 5.86 -12.52 9.39
CA GLY A 89 6.10 -12.36 10.82
C GLY A 89 5.68 -13.55 11.69
N GLY A 90 5.27 -14.67 11.11
CA GLY A 90 4.88 -15.88 11.84
C GLY A 90 3.58 -15.77 12.65
N ARG A 91 2.76 -14.72 12.43
CA ARG A 91 1.50 -14.49 13.16
C ARG A 91 0.33 -15.32 12.60
N THR A 92 0.42 -15.74 11.34
CA THR A 92 -0.58 -16.53 10.63
C THR A 92 0.11 -17.52 9.69
N PRO A 93 -0.52 -18.68 9.38
CA PRO A 93 0.04 -19.59 8.38
C PRO A 93 0.14 -18.92 6.99
N PRO A 94 1.13 -19.30 6.15
CA PRO A 94 1.23 -18.82 4.79
C PRO A 94 -0.01 -19.20 3.97
N ALA A 95 -0.52 -18.27 3.17
CA ALA A 95 -1.54 -18.51 2.17
C ALA A 95 -0.97 -18.24 0.77
N ALA A 96 -1.34 -19.05 -0.22
CA ALA A 96 -0.79 -18.96 -1.59
C ALA A 96 -0.94 -17.55 -2.18
N TRP A 97 -2.07 -16.89 -1.93
CA TRP A 97 -2.36 -15.55 -2.44
C TRP A 97 -1.69 -14.43 -1.61
N ALA A 98 -1.19 -14.72 -0.40
CA ALA A 98 -0.49 -13.78 0.48
C ALA A 98 1.04 -13.92 0.34
N SER A 99 1.50 -14.05 -0.90
CA SER A 99 2.91 -14.18 -1.25
C SER A 99 3.57 -12.81 -1.40
N PRO A 100 4.80 -12.60 -0.90
CA PRO A 100 5.58 -11.39 -1.16
C PRO A 100 5.81 -11.12 -2.64
N ALA A 101 5.86 -12.18 -3.46
CA ALA A 101 6.17 -12.09 -4.88
C ALA A 101 5.13 -11.28 -5.69
N VAL A 102 3.90 -11.12 -5.16
CA VAL A 102 2.86 -10.24 -5.74
C VAL A 102 3.32 -8.78 -5.82
N MET A 103 4.33 -8.36 -5.04
CA MET A 103 4.92 -7.03 -5.17
C MET A 103 5.48 -6.77 -6.58
N ALA A 104 6.00 -7.80 -7.25
CA ALA A 104 6.46 -7.69 -8.64
C ALA A 104 5.30 -7.41 -9.60
N SER A 105 4.13 -8.03 -9.39
CA SER A 105 2.92 -7.73 -10.16
C SER A 105 2.45 -6.29 -9.94
N LEU A 106 2.55 -5.75 -8.71
CA LEU A 106 2.24 -4.35 -8.43
C LEU A 106 3.20 -3.40 -9.17
N ALA A 107 4.50 -3.72 -9.15
CA ALA A 107 5.51 -2.96 -9.87
C ALA A 107 5.29 -2.98 -11.39
N ALA A 108 4.93 -4.14 -11.95
CA ALA A 108 4.61 -4.29 -13.37
C ALA A 108 3.39 -3.45 -13.78
N VAL A 109 2.30 -3.49 -13.00
CA VAL A 109 1.12 -2.67 -13.28
C VAL A 109 1.44 -1.17 -13.17
N ALA A 110 2.27 -0.77 -12.21
CA ALA A 110 2.72 0.61 -12.09
C ALA A 110 3.58 1.04 -13.29
N ALA A 111 4.52 0.19 -13.74
CA ALA A 111 5.39 0.47 -14.89
C ALA A 111 4.57 0.64 -16.19
N ILE A 112 3.62 -0.27 -16.45
CA ILE A 112 2.70 -0.19 -17.60
C ILE A 112 1.92 1.13 -17.58
N ARG A 113 1.36 1.51 -16.43
CA ARG A 113 0.57 2.74 -16.30
C ARG A 113 1.41 4.01 -16.37
N ALA A 114 2.68 3.95 -15.98
CA ALA A 114 3.63 5.04 -16.11
C ALA A 114 4.29 5.11 -17.49
N GLY A 115 4.00 4.16 -18.40
CA GLY A 115 4.62 4.08 -19.71
C GLY A 115 6.12 3.77 -19.67
N ARG A 116 6.60 3.08 -18.62
CA ARG A 116 8.01 2.66 -18.49
C ARG A 116 8.22 1.30 -19.13
N GLU A 117 9.31 1.19 -19.87
CA GLU A 117 9.81 -0.09 -20.38
C GLU A 117 10.70 -0.74 -19.32
N GLU A 118 10.26 -1.89 -18.80
CA GLU A 118 10.93 -2.63 -17.73
C GLU A 118 10.76 -4.13 -17.97
N THR A 119 11.76 -4.94 -17.58
CA THR A 119 11.63 -6.41 -17.58
C THR A 119 11.40 -6.88 -16.15
N ILE A 120 10.22 -7.45 -15.90
CA ILE A 120 9.79 -7.83 -14.55
C ILE A 120 9.24 -9.26 -14.60
N GLU A 121 9.80 -10.14 -13.78
CA GLU A 121 9.25 -11.48 -13.57
C GLU A 121 8.07 -11.40 -12.59
N VAL A 122 6.92 -11.95 -13.00
CA VAL A 122 5.70 -11.99 -12.18
C VAL A 122 5.33 -13.44 -11.83
N PRO A 123 4.71 -13.68 -10.65
CA PRO A 123 4.28 -15.02 -10.23
C PRO A 123 3.18 -15.64 -11.10
#